data_AF-A0A7S1UU16-F1
#
_entry.id   AF-A0A7S1UU16-F1
#
_cell.length_a   1.000
_cell.length_b   1.000
_cell.length_c   1.000
_cell.angle_alpha   90.00
_cell.angle_beta   90.00
_cell.angle_gamma   90.00
#
_symmetry.space_group_name_H-M   'P 1'
#
loop_
_entity.id
_entity.type
_entity.pdbx_description
1 polymer ?
#
loop_
_entity_poly.entity_id
_entity_poly.type
_entity_poly.pdbx_seq_one_letter_code
_entity_poly.pdbx_strand_id
1 'polypeptide(L)'
;MAALMFTTCMLFWSTPLHRIGPKIASFRKAAKYYKQDLADAFLALNHRFVNNLVGESEDVYSFCDPCSDQSDENQIASNELNFTARQNMLLGTAWIALFMGDWDRGEESLNTLAKPEAAFRSSLGRSAFYFLSAMFAVALLRQGGRNRKRYSTFRRNFRRIRELAQRCPTTFFPMQLMMEAEDAARAGKFDDATNKYALTMKVASKDPAFHCEGLAAVRLGQTLDFECRNAIEAREAYVKARTIYEAWGANVVVDRLNNLIAEIEASR
;
A
#
# COMPACT_ATOMS: atom_id res chain seq x y z
N MET A 1 1.71 8.00 21.65
CA MET A 1 0.40 7.69 21.02
C MET A 1 0.04 8.69 19.92
N ALA A 2 -0.15 9.98 20.21
CA ALA A 2 -0.51 10.98 19.20
C ALA A 2 0.45 11.07 18.00
N ALA A 3 1.77 11.09 18.25
CA ALA A 3 2.78 11.09 17.18
C ALA A 3 2.75 9.83 16.28
N LEU A 4 2.38 8.67 16.84
CA LEU A 4 2.30 7.41 16.10
C LEU A 4 1.11 7.41 15.15
N MET A 5 -0.06 7.82 15.66
CA MET A 5 -1.24 8.01 14.81
C MET A 5 -0.95 9.07 13.74
N PHE A 6 -0.41 10.22 14.13
CA PHE A 6 -0.12 11.31 13.20
C PHE A 6 0.81 10.90 12.06
N THR A 7 1.89 10.18 12.34
CA THR A 7 2.83 9.72 11.29
C THR A 7 2.20 8.68 10.38
N THR A 8 1.46 7.70 10.93
CA THR A 8 0.73 6.71 10.12
C THR A 8 -0.30 7.38 9.22
N CYS A 9 -1.07 8.32 9.76
CA CYS A 9 -2.04 9.11 9.02
C CYS A 9 -1.36 9.91 7.89
N MET A 10 -0.24 10.58 8.17
CA MET A 10 0.49 11.34 7.14
C MET A 10 1.06 10.46 6.03
N LEU A 11 1.53 9.25 6.36
CA LEU A 11 2.08 8.33 5.36
C LEU A 11 1.05 7.96 4.30
N PHE A 12 -0.20 7.76 4.72
CA PHE A 12 -1.25 7.35 3.80
C PHE A 12 -2.13 8.53 3.32
N TRP A 13 -2.00 9.73 3.89
CA TRP A 13 -2.82 10.87 3.52
C TRP A 13 -2.02 12.15 3.24
N SER A 14 -2.24 12.67 2.02
CA SER A 14 -2.11 14.06 1.59
C SER A 14 -0.75 14.74 1.80
N THR A 15 0.24 14.03 2.33
CA THR A 15 1.54 14.59 2.69
C THR A 15 2.63 13.95 1.83
N PRO A 16 3.38 14.74 1.05
CA PRO A 16 4.55 14.25 0.35
C PRO A 16 5.58 13.63 1.31
N LEU A 17 6.19 12.51 0.93
CA LEU A 17 7.15 11.74 1.72
C LEU A 17 8.35 12.58 2.20
N HIS A 18 8.85 13.49 1.35
CA HIS A 18 9.94 14.42 1.69
C HIS A 18 9.61 15.35 2.89
N ARG A 19 8.32 15.59 3.17
CA ARG A 19 7.88 16.38 4.33
C ARG A 19 7.66 15.52 5.58
N ILE A 20 7.51 14.21 5.41
CA ILE A 20 7.23 13.27 6.50
C ILE A 20 8.53 12.83 7.17
N GLY A 21 9.56 12.49 6.40
CA GLY A 21 10.86 12.02 6.92
C GLY A 21 11.43 12.91 8.04
N PRO A 22 11.62 14.23 7.80
CA PRO A 22 12.11 15.15 8.83
C PRO A 22 11.23 15.22 10.09
N LYS A 23 9.91 15.11 9.95
CA LYS A 23 8.97 15.09 11.08
C LYS A 23 9.11 13.80 11.89
N ILE A 24 9.22 12.65 11.23
CA ILE A 24 9.48 11.37 11.91
C ILE A 24 10.80 11.46 12.67
N ALA A 25 11.87 11.97 12.06
CA ALA A 25 13.17 12.14 12.72
C ALA A 25 13.08 13.04 13.97
N SER A 26 12.33 14.14 13.90
CA SER A 26 12.07 15.01 15.06
C SER A 26 11.31 14.27 16.17
N PHE A 27 10.26 13.52 15.84
CA PHE A 27 9.52 12.72 16.82
C PHE A 27 10.36 11.60 17.44
N ARG A 28 11.28 11.01 16.68
CA ARG A 28 12.23 10.01 17.21
C ARG A 28 13.17 10.62 18.24
N LYS A 29 13.74 11.79 17.96
CA LYS A 29 14.58 12.53 18.93
C LYS A 29 13.81 12.78 20.24
N ALA A 30 12.55 13.21 20.14
CA ALA A 30 11.70 13.40 21.30
C ALA A 30 11.40 12.08 22.04
N ALA A 31 11.04 11.02 21.31
CA ALA A 31 10.76 9.70 21.91
C ALA A 31 11.97 9.17 22.69
N LYS A 32 13.18 9.28 22.14
CA LYS A 32 14.44 8.91 22.83
C LYS A 32 14.68 9.77 24.07
N TYR A 33 14.50 11.08 23.98
CA TYR A 33 14.65 12.00 25.12
C TYR A 33 13.72 11.63 26.28
N TYR A 34 12.47 11.29 25.98
CA TYR A 34 11.47 10.88 26.97
C TYR A 34 11.48 9.37 27.29
N LYS A 35 12.47 8.60 26.82
CA LYS A 35 12.59 7.15 27.03
C LYS A 35 11.33 6.37 26.63
N GLN A 36 10.74 6.74 25.50
CA GLN A 36 9.55 6.10 24.93
C GLN A 36 9.96 5.06 23.88
N ASP A 37 10.60 3.98 24.32
CA ASP A 37 11.25 3.00 23.43
C ASP A 37 10.30 2.41 22.38
N LEU A 38 9.08 2.06 22.77
CA LEU A 38 8.05 1.56 21.84
C LEU A 38 7.68 2.60 20.77
N ALA A 39 7.64 3.88 21.13
CA ALA A 39 7.34 4.94 20.18
C ALA A 39 8.51 5.18 19.22
N ASP A 40 9.76 5.16 19.71
CA ASP A 40 10.93 5.27 18.83
C ASP A 40 11.03 4.08 17.87
N ALA A 41 10.81 2.85 18.33
CA ALA A 41 10.82 1.65 17.49
C ALA A 41 9.78 1.75 16.35
N PHE A 42 8.54 2.16 16.67
CA PHE A 42 7.50 2.35 15.66
C PHE A 42 7.84 3.48 14.68
N LEU A 43 8.35 4.62 15.18
CA LEU A 43 8.75 5.73 14.33
C LEU A 43 9.95 5.36 13.45
N ALA A 44 10.86 4.52 13.93
CA ALA A 44 11.97 3.98 13.14
C ALA A 44 11.44 3.14 11.96
N LEU A 45 10.44 2.28 12.17
CA LEU A 45 9.82 1.50 11.09
C LEU A 45 9.12 2.40 10.06
N ASN A 46 8.40 3.43 10.51
CA ASN A 46 7.80 4.41 9.60
C ASN A 46 8.86 5.19 8.81
N HIS A 47 9.99 5.53 9.44
CA HIS A 47 11.11 6.16 8.74
C HIS A 47 11.68 5.23 7.66
N ARG A 48 11.89 3.95 7.99
CA ARG A 48 12.37 2.95 7.03
C ARG A 48 11.39 2.77 5.86
N PHE A 49 10.08 2.70 6.12
CA PHE A 49 9.07 2.68 5.06
C PHE A 49 9.19 3.88 4.10
N VAL A 50 9.40 5.09 4.63
CA VAL A 50 9.63 6.29 3.80
C VAL A 50 10.89 6.15 2.97
N ASN A 51 12.01 5.77 3.60
CA ASN A 51 13.30 5.62 2.93
C ASN A 51 13.23 4.57 1.80
N ASN A 52 12.53 3.47 2.02
CA ASN A 52 12.31 2.45 1.01
C ASN A 52 11.56 3.00 -0.20
N LEU A 53 10.50 3.80 0.01
CA LEU A 53 9.74 4.40 -1.09
C LEU A 53 10.52 5.52 -1.81
N VAL A 54 11.34 6.28 -1.08
CA VAL A 54 12.18 7.36 -1.64
C VAL A 54 13.41 6.81 -2.37
N GLY A 55 13.75 5.52 -2.19
CA GLY A 55 14.89 4.88 -2.83
C GLY A 55 16.21 5.08 -2.10
N GLU A 56 16.15 5.37 -0.80
CA GLU A 56 17.34 5.51 0.06
C GLU A 56 17.80 4.18 0.68
N SER A 57 17.02 3.10 0.53
CA SER A 57 17.38 1.75 0.99
C SER A 57 17.95 0.91 -0.15
N GLU A 58 18.95 0.09 0.16
CA GLU A 58 19.51 -0.88 -0.80
C GLU A 58 18.48 -1.96 -1.19
N ASP A 59 17.66 -2.40 -0.23
CA ASP A 59 16.52 -3.29 -0.46
C ASP A 59 15.22 -2.56 -0.09
N VAL A 60 14.35 -2.39 -1.09
CA VAL A 60 13.04 -1.74 -0.94
C VAL A 60 12.13 -2.46 0.07
N TYR A 61 12.37 -3.74 0.35
CA TYR A 61 11.59 -4.51 1.32
C TYR A 61 12.29 -4.65 2.67
N SER A 62 13.54 -4.21 2.79
CA SER A 62 14.26 -4.30 4.06
C SER A 62 13.71 -3.27 5.04
N PHE A 63 13.32 -3.76 6.20
CA PHE A 63 13.05 -2.93 7.37
C PHE A 63 14.17 -3.08 8.40
N CYS A 64 15.35 -3.57 8.01
CA CYS A 64 16.57 -3.65 8.82
C CYS A 64 17.49 -2.46 8.55
N ASP A 65 18.21 -1.96 9.57
CA ASP A 65 19.40 -1.14 9.30
C ASP A 65 20.57 -2.08 8.95
N PRO A 66 21.38 -1.78 7.93
CA PRO A 66 22.61 -2.51 7.66
C PRO A 66 23.58 -2.53 8.85
N CYS A 67 23.46 -1.53 9.74
CA CYS A 67 24.28 -1.37 10.95
C CYS A 67 23.64 -1.95 12.23
N SER A 68 22.42 -2.49 12.19
CA SER A 68 21.85 -3.23 13.32
C SER A 68 22.12 -4.71 13.12
N ASP A 69 22.77 -5.36 14.09
CA ASP A 69 22.97 -6.81 14.07
C ASP A 69 21.61 -7.50 13.85
N GLN A 70 21.53 -8.48 12.94
CA GLN A 70 20.30 -9.26 12.66
C GLN A 70 19.67 -9.90 13.93
N SER A 71 20.40 -9.94 15.05
CA SER A 71 19.88 -10.29 16.37
C SER A 71 18.75 -9.37 16.84
N ASP A 72 18.70 -8.12 16.38
CA ASP A 72 17.67 -7.15 16.75
C ASP A 72 16.31 -7.46 16.13
N GLU A 73 16.22 -8.06 14.93
CA GLU A 73 14.93 -8.47 14.36
C GLU A 73 14.27 -9.59 15.16
N ASN A 74 15.06 -10.56 15.62
CA ASN A 74 14.55 -11.66 16.43
C ASN A 74 14.19 -11.21 17.85
N GLN A 75 14.97 -10.29 18.44
CA GLN A 75 14.62 -9.67 19.73
C GLN A 75 13.40 -8.75 19.62
N ILE A 76 13.26 -8.01 18.52
CA ILE A 76 12.03 -7.28 18.23
C ILE A 76 10.89 -8.29 18.08
N ALA A 77 11.01 -9.34 17.26
CA ALA A 77 9.94 -10.29 17.05
C ALA A 77 9.53 -11.13 18.29
N SER A 78 10.43 -11.33 19.27
CA SER A 78 10.20 -12.24 20.41
C SER A 78 9.52 -11.61 21.62
N ASN A 79 9.43 -10.29 21.72
CA ASN A 79 8.82 -9.60 22.86
C ASN A 79 7.36 -9.21 22.55
N GLU A 80 6.40 -9.51 23.43
CA GLU A 80 4.97 -9.13 23.24
C GLU A 80 4.77 -7.62 23.01
N LEU A 81 5.66 -6.79 23.59
CA LEU A 81 5.69 -5.34 23.40
C LEU A 81 5.96 -4.92 21.93
N ASN A 82 6.54 -5.80 21.12
CA ASN A 82 6.91 -5.54 19.73
C ASN A 82 5.90 -6.07 18.71
N PHE A 83 4.79 -6.64 19.17
CA PHE A 83 3.74 -7.13 18.27
C PHE A 83 3.26 -6.02 17.31
N THR A 84 3.03 -4.81 17.84
CA THR A 84 2.63 -3.65 17.02
C THR A 84 3.70 -3.27 16.00
N ALA A 85 4.97 -3.28 16.39
CA ALA A 85 6.08 -2.97 15.49
C ALA A 85 6.14 -3.98 14.34
N ARG A 86 6.10 -5.27 14.65
CA ARG A 86 6.01 -6.35 13.66
C ARG A 86 4.80 -6.20 12.74
N GLN A 87 3.64 -5.82 13.28
CA GLN A 87 2.45 -5.58 12.45
C GLN A 87 2.66 -4.46 11.43
N ASN A 88 3.29 -3.36 11.84
CA ASN A 88 3.54 -2.22 10.96
C ASN A 88 4.59 -2.55 9.91
N MET A 89 5.63 -3.31 10.28
CA MET A 89 6.62 -3.82 9.33
C MET A 89 5.98 -4.68 8.24
N LEU A 90 5.15 -5.66 8.62
CA LEU A 90 4.49 -6.56 7.66
C LEU A 90 3.45 -5.81 6.81
N LEU A 91 2.71 -4.85 7.38
CA LEU A 91 1.81 -4.00 6.61
C LEU A 91 2.57 -3.08 5.65
N GLY A 92 3.69 -2.50 6.09
CA GLY A 92 4.58 -1.69 5.25
C GLY A 92 5.13 -2.50 4.09
N THR A 93 5.59 -3.73 4.35
CA THR A 93 6.04 -4.68 3.33
C THR A 93 4.92 -4.98 2.33
N ALA A 94 3.70 -5.24 2.80
CA ALA A 94 2.55 -5.49 1.94
C ALA A 94 2.15 -4.25 1.10
N TRP A 95 2.28 -3.03 1.63
CA TRP A 95 2.06 -1.81 0.84
C TRP A 95 3.09 -1.65 -0.27
N ILE A 96 4.38 -1.82 0.04
CA ILE A 96 5.45 -1.75 -0.96
C ILE A 96 5.22 -2.82 -2.03
N ALA A 97 4.92 -4.06 -1.63
CA ALA A 97 4.62 -5.16 -2.53
C ALA A 97 3.44 -4.84 -3.46
N LEU A 98 2.38 -4.19 -2.95
CA LEU A 98 1.24 -3.74 -3.76
C LEU A 98 1.66 -2.70 -4.81
N PHE A 99 2.51 -1.74 -4.46
CA PHE A 99 3.00 -0.72 -5.41
C PHE A 99 3.98 -1.29 -6.44
N MET A 100 4.77 -2.29 -6.05
CA MET A 100 5.74 -2.95 -6.94
C MET A 100 5.12 -4.08 -7.76
N GLY A 101 3.90 -4.51 -7.44
CA GLY A 101 3.23 -5.62 -8.10
C GLY A 101 3.78 -7.00 -7.71
N ASP A 102 4.44 -7.11 -6.56
CA ASP A 102 4.96 -8.37 -6.00
C ASP A 102 3.85 -9.06 -5.17
N TRP A 103 2.97 -9.80 -5.85
CA TRP A 103 1.79 -10.38 -5.21
C TRP A 103 2.11 -11.47 -4.19
N ASP A 104 3.16 -12.24 -4.44
CA ASP A 104 3.56 -13.38 -3.61
C ASP A 104 4.11 -12.89 -2.26
N ARG A 105 5.04 -11.92 -2.28
CA ARG A 105 5.60 -11.31 -1.06
C ARG A 105 4.51 -10.63 -0.22
N GLY A 106 3.56 -9.97 -0.88
CA GLY A 106 2.43 -9.35 -0.21
C GLY A 106 1.49 -10.38 0.44
N GLU A 107 1.17 -11.48 -0.24
CA GLU A 107 0.36 -12.57 0.33
C GLU A 107 1.08 -13.25 1.51
N GLU A 108 2.39 -13.49 1.42
CA GLU A 108 3.19 -14.04 2.52
C GLU A 108 3.16 -13.13 3.76
N SER A 109 3.41 -11.83 3.56
CA SER A 109 3.38 -10.83 4.64
C SER A 109 2.02 -10.81 5.35
N LEU A 110 0.94 -10.87 4.59
CA LEU A 110 -0.42 -10.85 5.14
C LEU A 110 -0.84 -12.17 5.77
N ASN A 111 -0.40 -13.32 5.25
CA ASN A 111 -0.64 -14.61 5.88
C ASN A 111 0.08 -14.72 7.24
N THR A 112 1.26 -14.12 7.35
CA THR A 112 1.98 -13.98 8.62
C THR A 112 1.19 -13.11 9.61
N LEU A 113 0.56 -12.02 9.11
CA LEU A 113 -0.33 -11.14 9.89
C LEU A 113 -1.70 -11.75 10.24
N ALA A 114 -2.20 -12.72 9.46
CA ALA A 114 -3.54 -13.26 9.63
C ALA A 114 -3.66 -14.15 10.87
N LYS A 115 -2.56 -14.77 11.32
CA LYS A 115 -2.53 -15.60 12.54
C LYS A 115 -3.00 -14.84 13.79
N PRO A 116 -2.75 -13.52 13.91
CA PRO A 116 -3.30 -12.68 14.98
C PRO A 116 -4.34 -11.60 14.56
N GLU A 117 -5.29 -11.83 13.64
CA GLU A 117 -6.27 -10.79 13.20
C GLU A 117 -6.99 -10.07 14.37
N ALA A 118 -7.29 -10.80 15.46
CA ALA A 118 -7.90 -10.25 16.68
C ALA A 118 -7.01 -9.23 17.43
N ALA A 119 -5.71 -9.21 17.16
CA ALA A 119 -4.74 -8.41 17.89
C ALA A 119 -4.53 -7.01 17.28
N PHE A 120 -5.13 -6.68 16.13
CA PHE A 120 -5.16 -5.29 15.65
C PHE A 120 -5.94 -4.41 16.63
N ARG A 121 -5.25 -3.66 17.47
CA ARG A 121 -5.86 -2.74 18.45
C ARG A 121 -6.34 -1.42 17.82
N SER A 122 -5.81 -1.02 16.67
CA SER A 122 -6.21 0.20 15.96
C SER A 122 -7.18 -0.08 14.81
N SER A 123 -8.16 0.82 14.63
CA SER A 123 -9.12 0.76 13.51
C SER A 123 -8.44 0.94 12.16
N LEU A 124 -7.41 1.81 12.07
CA LEU A 124 -6.69 2.12 10.83
C LEU A 124 -5.81 0.97 10.34
N GLY A 125 -5.05 0.33 11.24
CA GLY A 125 -4.24 -0.83 10.87
C GLY A 125 -5.12 -1.98 10.38
N ARG A 126 -6.29 -2.16 11.01
CA ARG A 126 -7.28 -3.17 10.62
C ARG A 126 -7.90 -2.87 9.25
N SER A 127 -8.25 -1.62 8.95
CA SER A 127 -8.77 -1.26 7.62
C SER A 127 -7.72 -1.43 6.53
N ALA A 128 -6.46 -1.05 6.78
CA ALA A 128 -5.36 -1.29 5.85
C ALA A 128 -5.18 -2.79 5.57
N PHE A 129 -5.22 -3.62 6.62
CA PHE A 129 -5.18 -5.09 6.47
C PHE A 129 -6.32 -5.62 5.61
N TYR A 130 -7.57 -5.17 5.84
CA TYR A 130 -8.72 -5.60 5.03
C TYR A 130 -8.55 -5.24 3.56
N PHE A 131 -8.16 -3.99 3.28
CA PHE A 131 -7.94 -3.51 1.92
C PHE A 131 -6.84 -4.33 1.24
N LEU A 132 -5.64 -4.38 1.80
CA LEU A 132 -4.50 -5.11 1.23
C LEU A 132 -4.84 -6.59 1.02
N SER A 133 -5.38 -7.27 2.04
CA SER A 133 -5.74 -8.69 1.93
C SER A 133 -6.73 -8.99 0.81
N ALA A 134 -7.66 -8.09 0.55
CA ALA A 134 -8.57 -8.24 -0.58
C ALA A 134 -7.88 -7.96 -1.92
N MET A 135 -7.05 -6.91 -2.00
CA MET A 135 -6.29 -6.56 -3.21
C MET A 135 -5.34 -7.69 -3.65
N PHE A 136 -4.60 -8.29 -2.71
CA PHE A 136 -3.76 -9.46 -3.03
C PHE A 136 -4.60 -10.68 -3.41
N ALA A 137 -5.68 -10.96 -2.67
CA ALA A 137 -6.55 -12.09 -2.99
C ALA A 137 -7.16 -11.99 -4.39
N VAL A 138 -7.61 -10.80 -4.82
CA VAL A 138 -8.19 -10.59 -6.15
C VAL A 138 -7.13 -10.62 -7.25
N ALA A 139 -5.94 -10.03 -7.02
CA ALA A 139 -4.83 -10.08 -7.96
C ALA A 139 -4.38 -11.53 -8.24
N LEU A 140 -4.20 -12.33 -7.18
CA LEU A 140 -3.80 -13.74 -7.32
C LEU A 140 -4.89 -14.62 -7.95
N LEU A 141 -6.17 -14.27 -7.78
CA LEU A 141 -7.27 -14.93 -8.50
C LEU A 141 -7.21 -14.67 -10.00
N ARG A 142 -6.73 -13.50 -10.44
CA ARG A 142 -6.53 -13.20 -11.86
C ARG A 142 -5.40 -14.02 -12.48
N GLN A 143 -4.35 -14.32 -11.71
CA GLN A 143 -3.19 -15.08 -12.19
C GLN A 143 -3.39 -16.61 -12.20
N GLY A 144 -4.10 -17.16 -11.22
CA GLY A 144 -4.12 -18.61 -10.95
C GLY A 144 -5.49 -19.30 -11.01
N GLY A 145 -6.52 -18.65 -11.55
CA GLY A 145 -7.85 -19.24 -11.70
C GLY A 145 -8.66 -19.37 -10.40
N ARG A 146 -9.61 -20.33 -10.36
CA ARG A 146 -10.62 -20.43 -9.29
C ARG A 146 -10.03 -20.92 -7.97
N ASN A 147 -9.82 -20.00 -7.01
CA ASN A 147 -9.49 -20.34 -5.62
C ASN A 147 -10.61 -19.86 -4.67
N ARG A 148 -11.44 -20.80 -4.19
CA ARG A 148 -12.59 -20.49 -3.33
C ARG A 148 -12.19 -19.77 -2.04
N LYS A 149 -11.04 -20.13 -1.45
CA LYS A 149 -10.54 -19.51 -0.21
C LYS A 149 -10.18 -18.04 -0.45
N ARG A 150 -9.40 -17.74 -1.49
CA ARG A 150 -9.05 -16.35 -1.86
C ARG A 150 -10.28 -15.51 -2.16
N TYR A 151 -11.26 -16.07 -2.89
CA TYR A 151 -12.49 -15.33 -3.19
C TYR A 151 -13.32 -15.06 -1.93
N SER A 152 -13.38 -16.03 -1.00
CA SER A 152 -14.01 -15.81 0.30
C SER A 152 -13.33 -14.71 1.12
N THR A 153 -11.99 -14.70 1.15
CA THR A 153 -11.19 -13.63 1.79
C THR A 153 -11.50 -12.27 1.19
N PHE A 154 -11.48 -12.15 -0.15
CA PHE A 154 -11.84 -10.94 -0.86
C PHE A 154 -13.24 -10.45 -0.46
N ARG A 155 -14.26 -11.32 -0.56
CA ARG A 155 -15.66 -10.95 -0.27
C ARG A 155 -15.87 -10.52 1.18
N ARG A 156 -15.22 -11.20 2.14
CA ARG A 156 -15.28 -10.86 3.56
C ARG A 156 -14.71 -9.47 3.82
N ASN A 157 -13.51 -9.21 3.32
CA ASN A 157 -12.82 -7.95 3.56
C ASN A 157 -13.43 -6.78 2.78
N PHE A 158 -13.93 -7.03 1.56
CA PHE A 158 -14.69 -6.06 0.78
C PHE A 158 -15.95 -5.60 1.52
N ARG A 159 -16.69 -6.52 2.15
CA ARG A 159 -17.83 -6.15 2.99
C ARG A 159 -17.42 -5.20 4.12
N ARG A 160 -16.28 -5.46 4.78
CA ARG A 160 -15.77 -4.60 5.87
C ARG A 160 -15.40 -3.20 5.37
N ILE A 161 -14.70 -3.09 4.24
CA ILE A 161 -14.37 -1.78 3.65
C ILE A 161 -15.64 -1.02 3.25
N ARG A 162 -16.63 -1.70 2.68
CA ARG A 162 -17.92 -1.09 2.34
C ARG A 162 -18.68 -0.58 3.58
N GLU A 163 -18.70 -1.36 4.66
CA GLU A 163 -19.27 -0.93 5.95
C GLU A 163 -18.55 0.32 6.49
N LEU A 164 -17.23 0.40 6.35
CA LEU A 164 -16.44 1.56 6.76
C LEU A 164 -16.69 2.78 5.85
N ALA A 165 -16.81 2.59 4.54
CA ALA A 165 -17.11 3.65 3.57
C ALA A 165 -18.48 4.29 3.81
N GLN A 166 -19.47 3.52 4.27
CA GLN A 166 -20.76 4.09 4.67
C GLN A 166 -20.65 5.03 5.88
N ARG A 167 -19.71 4.77 6.79
CA ARG A 167 -19.52 5.55 8.03
C ARG A 167 -18.54 6.70 7.87
N CYS A 168 -17.54 6.53 7.01
CA CYS A 168 -16.49 7.51 6.75
C CYS A 168 -16.12 7.49 5.25
N PRO A 169 -16.99 8.06 4.39
CA PRO A 169 -16.85 7.96 2.95
C PRO A 169 -15.58 8.64 2.44
N THR A 170 -15.19 9.77 3.02
CA THR A 170 -13.99 10.51 2.60
C THR A 170 -12.73 9.64 2.64
N THR A 171 -12.61 8.77 3.65
CA THR A 171 -11.43 7.92 3.82
C THR A 171 -11.53 6.60 3.06
N PHE A 172 -12.68 5.92 3.09
CA PHE A 172 -12.77 4.53 2.63
C PHE A 172 -13.51 4.34 1.31
N PHE A 173 -14.22 5.36 0.80
CA PHE A 173 -14.92 5.24 -0.48
C PHE A 173 -13.98 5.01 -1.67
N PRO A 174 -12.80 5.66 -1.79
CA PRO A 174 -11.82 5.32 -2.82
C PRO A 174 -11.38 3.86 -2.76
N MET A 175 -11.13 3.33 -1.56
CA MET A 175 -10.76 1.93 -1.36
C MET A 175 -11.87 0.98 -1.80
N GLN A 176 -13.14 1.30 -1.48
CA GLN A 176 -14.28 0.52 -1.93
C GLN A 176 -14.34 0.47 -3.47
N LEU A 177 -14.27 1.63 -4.13
CA LEU A 177 -14.31 1.73 -5.60
C LEU A 177 -13.18 0.94 -6.25
N MET A 178 -11.98 1.00 -5.67
CA MET A 178 -10.82 0.26 -6.13
C MET A 178 -11.05 -1.26 -6.09
N MET A 179 -11.62 -1.77 -4.99
CA MET A 179 -11.93 -3.20 -4.86
C MET A 179 -13.05 -3.64 -5.81
N GLU A 180 -14.02 -2.77 -6.08
CA GLU A 180 -15.07 -3.03 -7.06
C GLU A 180 -14.49 -3.09 -8.48
N ALA A 181 -13.55 -2.20 -8.81
CA ALA A 181 -12.85 -2.20 -10.09
C ALA A 181 -12.08 -3.51 -10.31
N GLU A 182 -11.36 -3.98 -9.29
CA GLU A 182 -10.61 -5.24 -9.38
C GLU A 182 -11.51 -6.47 -9.50
N ASP A 183 -12.68 -6.51 -8.83
CA ASP A 183 -13.63 -7.62 -9.01
C ASP A 183 -14.27 -7.61 -10.40
N ALA A 184 -14.53 -6.42 -10.96
CA ALA A 184 -14.99 -6.27 -12.34
C ALA A 184 -13.92 -6.76 -13.33
N ALA A 185 -12.66 -6.34 -13.16
CA ALA A 185 -11.54 -6.79 -13.98
C ALA A 185 -11.35 -8.31 -13.90
N ARG A 186 -11.37 -8.89 -12.69
CA ARG A 186 -11.32 -10.34 -12.47
C ARG A 186 -12.48 -11.08 -13.15
N ALA A 187 -13.64 -10.44 -13.30
CA ALA A 187 -14.80 -11.01 -13.99
C ALA A 187 -14.79 -10.79 -15.51
N GLY A 188 -13.72 -10.21 -16.09
CA GLY A 188 -13.63 -9.88 -17.51
C GLY A 188 -14.50 -8.69 -17.94
N LYS A 189 -15.02 -7.92 -16.98
CA LYS A 189 -15.86 -6.73 -17.24
C LYS A 189 -14.98 -5.48 -17.33
N PHE A 190 -14.13 -5.42 -18.34
CA PHE A 190 -13.06 -4.41 -18.41
C PHE A 190 -13.59 -2.98 -18.52
N ASP A 191 -14.65 -2.73 -19.29
CA ASP A 191 -15.28 -1.40 -19.36
C ASP A 191 -15.79 -0.92 -18.00
N ASP A 192 -16.33 -1.83 -17.20
CA ASP A 192 -16.80 -1.49 -15.85
C ASP A 192 -15.61 -1.24 -14.91
N ALA A 193 -14.55 -2.02 -15.05
CA ALA A 193 -13.32 -1.84 -14.28
C ALA A 193 -12.64 -0.49 -14.60
N THR A 194 -12.47 -0.14 -15.87
CA THR A 194 -11.85 1.12 -16.30
C THR A 194 -12.63 2.33 -15.79
N ASN A 195 -13.96 2.31 -15.90
CA ASN A 195 -14.84 3.34 -15.35
C ASN A 195 -14.67 3.49 -13.83
N LYS A 196 -14.58 2.38 -13.09
CA LYS A 196 -14.37 2.41 -11.64
C LYS A 196 -12.97 2.87 -11.23
N TYR A 197 -11.93 2.53 -11.99
CA TYR A 197 -10.58 3.09 -11.76
C TYR A 197 -10.56 4.61 -11.98
N ALA A 198 -11.14 5.08 -13.08
CA ALA A 198 -11.25 6.51 -13.36
C ALA A 198 -12.07 7.25 -12.28
N LEU A 199 -13.16 6.64 -11.80
CA LEU A 199 -13.94 7.19 -10.69
C LEU A 199 -13.13 7.22 -9.38
N THR A 200 -12.35 6.17 -9.09
CA THR A 200 -11.45 6.12 -7.93
C THR A 200 -10.46 7.27 -7.97
N MET A 201 -9.81 7.51 -9.12
CA MET A 201 -8.89 8.64 -9.30
C MET A 201 -9.58 9.99 -9.04
N LYS A 202 -10.78 10.17 -9.60
CA LYS A 202 -11.58 11.41 -9.43
C LYS A 202 -11.99 11.67 -7.98
N VAL A 203 -12.30 10.62 -7.21
CA VAL A 203 -12.68 10.77 -5.79
C VAL A 203 -11.43 10.98 -4.92
N ALA A 204 -10.36 10.20 -5.16
CA ALA A 204 -9.12 10.26 -4.38
C ALA A 204 -8.35 11.58 -4.55
N SER A 205 -8.53 12.29 -5.68
CA SER A 205 -7.89 13.59 -5.91
C SER A 205 -8.51 14.74 -5.11
N LYS A 206 -9.73 14.58 -4.57
CA LYS A 206 -10.40 15.61 -3.77
C LYS A 206 -9.90 15.70 -2.33
N ASP A 207 -9.48 14.57 -1.77
CA ASP A 207 -8.80 14.50 -0.48
C ASP A 207 -7.57 13.62 -0.69
N PRO A 208 -6.37 14.22 -0.91
CA PRO A 208 -5.27 13.61 -1.62
C PRO A 208 -4.76 12.29 -1.02
N ALA A 209 -5.45 11.20 -1.36
CA ALA A 209 -5.05 9.84 -1.08
C ALA A 209 -4.14 9.36 -2.20
N PHE A 210 -2.92 9.91 -2.25
CA PHE A 210 -1.93 9.64 -3.31
C PHE A 210 -1.80 8.14 -3.64
N HIS A 211 -1.78 7.31 -2.60
CA HIS A 211 -1.69 5.86 -2.74
C HIS A 211 -2.88 5.24 -3.50
N CYS A 212 -4.11 5.73 -3.28
CA CYS A 212 -5.30 5.25 -3.99
C CYS A 212 -5.38 5.82 -5.41
N GLU A 213 -5.14 7.12 -5.60
CA GLU A 213 -5.18 7.75 -6.91
C GLU A 213 -4.12 7.15 -7.85
N GLY A 214 -2.88 7.07 -7.36
CA GLY A 214 -1.76 6.50 -8.11
C GLY A 214 -2.00 5.03 -8.44
N LEU A 215 -2.42 4.22 -7.46
CA LEU A 215 -2.67 2.80 -7.69
C LEU A 215 -3.82 2.57 -8.69
N ALA A 216 -4.89 3.36 -8.62
CA ALA A 216 -5.98 3.28 -9.59
C ALA A 216 -5.50 3.60 -11.02
N ALA A 217 -4.64 4.61 -11.18
CA ALA A 217 -4.04 4.93 -12.48
C ALA A 217 -3.13 3.79 -13.00
N VAL A 218 -2.33 3.16 -12.12
CA VAL A 218 -1.53 1.99 -12.49
C VAL A 218 -2.42 0.83 -12.95
N ARG A 219 -3.50 0.53 -12.21
CA ARG A 219 -4.40 -0.57 -12.56
C ARG A 219 -5.20 -0.31 -13.83
N LEU A 220 -5.57 0.95 -14.07
CA LEU A 220 -6.16 1.38 -15.33
C LEU A 220 -5.18 1.11 -16.49
N GLY A 221 -3.93 1.56 -16.37
CA GLY A 221 -2.89 1.31 -17.37
C GLY A 221 -2.69 -0.17 -17.66
N GLN A 222 -2.58 -1.00 -16.61
CA GLN A 222 -2.45 -2.45 -16.75
C GLN A 222 -3.66 -3.09 -17.45
N THR A 223 -4.87 -2.65 -17.11
CA THR A 223 -6.10 -3.18 -17.74
C THR A 223 -6.16 -2.80 -19.22
N LEU A 224 -5.86 -1.55 -19.55
CA LEU A 224 -5.86 -1.06 -20.92
C LEU A 224 -4.81 -1.75 -21.79
N ASP A 225 -3.61 -1.97 -21.25
CA ASP A 225 -2.49 -2.59 -21.95
C ASP A 225 -2.75 -4.09 -22.23
N PHE A 226 -2.97 -4.87 -21.16
CA PHE A 226 -3.03 -6.32 -21.27
C PHE A 226 -4.38 -6.83 -21.77
N GLU A 227 -5.48 -6.22 -21.32
CA GLU A 227 -6.83 -6.76 -21.54
C GLU A 227 -7.51 -6.09 -22.73
N CYS A 228 -7.37 -4.76 -22.87
CA CYS A 228 -8.00 -3.99 -23.96
C CYS A 228 -7.08 -3.78 -25.18
N ARG A 229 -5.78 -4.11 -25.09
CA ARG A 229 -4.77 -3.87 -26.14
C ARG A 229 -4.72 -2.41 -26.61
N ASN A 230 -4.98 -1.48 -25.70
CA ASN A 230 -4.97 -0.04 -25.96
C ASN A 230 -3.71 0.60 -25.36
N ALA A 231 -2.60 0.44 -26.07
CA ALA A 231 -1.29 0.93 -25.64
C ALA A 231 -1.24 2.46 -25.43
N ILE A 232 -2.06 3.24 -26.16
CA ILE A 232 -2.07 4.71 -26.08
C ILE A 232 -2.64 5.15 -24.75
N GLU A 233 -3.87 4.74 -24.45
CA GLU A 233 -4.50 5.10 -23.18
C GLU A 233 -3.78 4.45 -21.98
N ALA A 234 -3.21 3.27 -22.16
CA ALA A 234 -2.40 2.63 -21.12
C ALA A 234 -1.19 3.49 -20.73
N ARG A 235 -0.46 4.01 -21.73
CA ARG A 235 0.67 4.92 -21.52
C ARG A 235 0.23 6.19 -20.79
N GLU A 236 -0.88 6.79 -21.20
CA GLU A 236 -1.41 7.99 -20.55
C GLU A 236 -1.75 7.74 -19.07
N ALA A 237 -2.36 6.59 -18.77
CA ALA A 237 -2.64 6.17 -17.40
C ALA A 237 -1.36 5.99 -16.57
N TYR A 238 -0.31 5.38 -17.13
CA TYR A 238 0.98 5.25 -16.44
C TYR A 238 1.71 6.58 -16.25
N VAL A 239 1.70 7.47 -17.24
CA VAL A 239 2.24 8.84 -17.08
C VAL A 239 1.51 9.57 -15.96
N LYS A 240 0.18 9.45 -15.91
CA LYS A 240 -0.62 10.05 -14.82
C LYS A 240 -0.24 9.45 -13.47
N ALA A 241 -0.12 8.13 -13.36
CA ALA A 241 0.36 7.46 -12.14
C ALA A 241 1.74 7.99 -11.73
N ARG A 242 2.67 8.11 -12.68
CA ARG A 242 4.02 8.60 -12.44
C ARG A 242 4.00 10.00 -11.82
N THR A 243 3.25 10.93 -12.40
CA THR A 243 3.10 12.29 -11.86
C THR A 243 2.54 12.31 -10.44
N ILE A 244 1.58 11.42 -10.12
CA ILE A 244 1.02 11.30 -8.77
C ILE A 244 2.09 10.80 -7.78
N TYR A 245 2.84 9.76 -8.15
CA TYR A 245 3.90 9.19 -7.31
C TYR A 245 5.13 10.09 -7.18
N GLU A 246 5.47 10.87 -8.21
CA GLU A 246 6.47 11.94 -8.16
C GLU A 246 6.06 13.02 -7.15
N ALA A 247 4.80 13.48 -7.20
CA ALA A 247 4.27 14.46 -6.25
C ALA A 247 4.24 13.91 -4.80
N TRP A 248 3.97 12.62 -4.65
CA TRP A 248 4.06 11.95 -3.35
C TRP A 248 5.52 11.76 -2.89
N GLY A 249 6.48 11.64 -3.81
CA GLY A 249 7.90 11.41 -3.53
C GLY A 249 8.28 9.93 -3.43
N ALA A 250 7.48 9.02 -4.00
CA ALA A 250 7.73 7.59 -3.99
C ALA A 250 8.60 7.17 -5.19
N ASN A 251 9.86 7.59 -5.19
CA ASN A 251 10.79 7.44 -6.32
C ASN A 251 10.93 6.00 -6.83
N VAL A 252 10.94 5.00 -5.95
CA VAL A 252 11.04 3.60 -6.39
C VAL A 252 9.84 3.17 -7.25
N VAL A 253 8.65 3.71 -6.94
CA VAL A 253 7.45 3.47 -7.73
C VAL A 253 7.51 4.24 -9.06
N VAL A 254 8.09 5.44 -9.05
CA VAL A 254 8.33 6.25 -10.26
C VAL A 254 9.26 5.53 -11.23
N ASP A 255 10.38 4.98 -10.74
CA ASP A 255 11.34 4.24 -11.56
C ASP A 255 10.70 3.01 -12.21
N ARG A 256 9.92 2.25 -11.43
CA ARG A 256 9.12 1.14 -11.97
C ARG A 256 8.16 1.61 -13.08
N LEU A 257 7.50 2.75 -12.92
CA LEU A 257 6.57 3.28 -13.91
C LEU A 257 7.30 3.77 -15.18
N ASN A 258 8.49 4.34 -15.05
CA ASN A 258 9.32 4.70 -16.19
C ASN A 258 9.67 3.46 -17.03
N ASN A 259 10.00 2.34 -16.40
CA ASN A 259 10.25 1.09 -17.10
C ASN A 259 9.01 0.60 -17.87
N LEU A 260 7.83 0.60 -17.22
CA LEU A 260 6.57 0.20 -17.88
C LEU A 260 6.21 1.12 -19.07
N ILE A 261 6.45 2.42 -18.95
CA ILE A 261 6.23 3.37 -20.04
C ILE A 261 7.17 3.07 -21.22
N ALA A 262 8.45 2.83 -20.93
CA ALA A 262 9.45 2.49 -21.96
C ALA A 262 9.13 1.15 -22.65
N GLU A 263 8.67 0.13 -21.91
CA GLU A 263 8.24 -1.16 -22.47
C GLU A 263 7.08 -1.01 -23.46
N ILE A 264 6.08 -0.18 -23.12
CA ILE A 264 4.96 0.12 -24.03
C ILE A 264 5.45 0.86 -25.29
N GLU A 265 6.37 1.81 -25.14
CA GLU A 265 6.91 2.57 -26.27
C GLU A 265 7.75 1.70 -27.20
N ALA A 266 8.48 0.72 -26.66
CA ALA A 266 9.28 -0.22 -27.44
C ALA A 266 8.46 -1.30 -28.16
N SER A 267 7.23 -1.57 -27.70
CA SER A 267 6.34 -2.60 -28.27
C SER A 267 5.48 -2.10 -29.44
N ARG A 268 5.67 -0.84 -29.88
CA ARG A 268 4.95 -0.20 -31.00
C ARG A 268 5.83 -0.12 -32.24
#